data_AF-A0A061RUK7-F1
#
_entry.id   AF-A0A061RUK7-F1
#
_cell.length_a   1.000
_cell.length_b   1.000
_cell.length_c   1.000
_cell.angle_alpha   90.00
_cell.angle_beta   90.00
_cell.angle_gamma   90.00
#
_symmetry.space_group_name_H-M   'P 1'
#
loop_
_entity.id
_entity.type
_entity.pdbx_description
1 polymer ?
#
loop_
_entity_poly.entity_id
_entity_poly.type
_entity_poly.pdbx_seq_one_letter_code
_entity_poly.pdbx_strand_id
1 'polypeptide(L)'
;MVMLGSGVPALEGRMREMEREFPDHFRGWVGFSIPVAHRIIAGADIIIMPSRFEPCGLNQLYAMAYGTIPVAHATGGLRDTIEDFNPFAKGKLGAGTGWTYSPNTVEALLSACDNALTTYRSHHESWTALQVRAMSQDLSWNRAAKQWEQVFTWAKIDPAYCG
;
A
#
# COMPACT_ATOMS: atom_id res chain seq x y z
N MET A 1 6.64 -7.74 13.19
CA MET A 1 6.71 -7.58 11.72
C MET A 1 6.78 -8.96 11.07
N VAL A 2 6.03 -9.16 9.98
CA VAL A 2 6.04 -10.41 9.21
C VAL A 2 6.38 -10.07 7.77
N MET A 3 7.30 -10.81 7.16
CA MET A 3 7.65 -10.67 5.75
C MET A 3 7.44 -12.01 5.03
N LEU A 4 6.78 -11.95 3.89
CA LEU A 4 6.48 -13.09 3.02
C LEU A 4 7.15 -12.86 1.67
N GLY A 5 7.98 -13.80 1.21
CA GLY A 5 8.57 -13.68 -0.12
C GLY A 5 9.61 -14.75 -0.43
N SER A 6 9.96 -14.84 -1.71
CA SER A 6 11.04 -15.68 -2.21
C SER A 6 11.65 -15.03 -3.45
N GLY A 7 12.86 -15.45 -3.83
CA GLY A 7 13.47 -15.06 -5.09
C GLY A 7 14.98 -14.87 -5.00
N VAL A 8 15.42 -13.82 -4.28
CA VAL A 8 16.85 -13.49 -4.16
C VAL A 8 17.44 -14.22 -2.94
N PRO A 9 18.37 -15.18 -3.11
CA PRO A 9 18.87 -15.99 -2.00
C PRO A 9 19.50 -15.16 -0.87
N ALA A 10 20.17 -14.05 -1.21
CA ALA A 10 20.74 -13.14 -0.21
C ALA A 10 19.66 -12.46 0.66
N LEU A 11 18.50 -12.11 0.08
CA LEU A 11 17.39 -11.54 0.84
C LEU A 11 16.70 -12.60 1.71
N GLU A 12 16.53 -13.81 1.18
CA GLU A 12 16.00 -14.94 1.97
C GLU A 12 16.91 -15.30 3.14
N GLY A 13 18.23 -15.27 2.94
CA GLY A 13 19.22 -15.45 3.99
C GLY A 13 19.07 -14.39 5.09
N ARG A 14 19.01 -13.11 4.69
CA ARG A 14 18.78 -11.98 5.61
C ARG A 14 17.46 -12.10 6.38
N MET A 15 16.38 -12.57 5.76
CA MET A 15 15.12 -12.81 6.47
C MET A 15 15.30 -13.86 7.58
N ARG A 16 16.00 -14.97 7.30
CA ARG A 16 16.28 -16.02 8.30
C ARG A 16 17.25 -15.55 9.39
N GLU A 17 18.16 -14.64 9.09
CA GLU A 17 19.04 -14.01 10.07
C GLU A 17 18.26 -13.08 11.01
N MET A 18 17.45 -12.17 10.46
CA MET A 18 16.62 -11.24 11.22
C MET A 18 15.62 -11.97 12.14
N GLU A 19 15.07 -13.10 11.71
CA GLU A 19 14.20 -13.92 12.55
C GLU A 19 14.92 -14.55 13.74
N ARG A 20 16.20 -14.93 13.56
CA ARG A 20 17.03 -15.45 14.66
C ARG A 20 17.46 -14.34 15.62
N GLU A 21 17.75 -13.15 15.09
CA GLU A 21 18.18 -11.99 15.88
C GLU A 21 17.02 -11.36 16.67
N PHE A 22 15.81 -11.32 16.08
CA PHE A 22 14.62 -10.69 16.68
C PHE A 22 13.44 -11.67 16.80
N PRO A 23 13.58 -12.76 17.57
CA PRO A 23 12.59 -13.85 17.61
C PRO A 23 11.25 -13.48 18.22
N ASP A 24 11.09 -12.32 18.85
CA ASP A 24 9.77 -11.86 19.34
C ASP A 24 9.16 -10.75 18.48
N HIS A 25 9.92 -10.23 17.51
CA HIS A 25 9.55 -9.01 16.77
C HIS A 25 9.55 -9.19 15.25
N PHE A 26 10.24 -10.22 14.72
CA PHE A 26 10.34 -10.48 13.28
C PHE A 26 10.06 -11.94 12.93
N ARG A 27 9.31 -12.16 11.85
CA ARG A 27 9.10 -13.48 11.21
C ARG A 27 9.35 -13.38 9.71
N GLY A 28 10.20 -14.23 9.18
CA GLY A 28 10.52 -14.30 7.76
C GLY A 28 9.99 -15.58 7.13
N TRP A 29 8.82 -15.52 6.49
CA TRP A 29 8.29 -16.66 5.76
C TRP A 29 8.85 -16.69 4.35
N VAL A 30 9.85 -17.56 4.13
CA VAL A 30 10.50 -17.74 2.83
C VAL A 30 9.70 -18.72 1.98
N GLY A 31 9.16 -18.23 0.87
CA GLY A 31 8.36 -19.00 -0.08
C GLY A 31 7.28 -18.16 -0.74
N PHE A 32 6.32 -18.81 -1.41
CA PHE A 32 5.09 -18.16 -1.87
C PHE A 32 3.85 -18.98 -1.50
N SER A 33 2.85 -18.33 -0.91
CA SER A 33 1.54 -18.94 -0.61
C SER A 33 0.45 -17.87 -0.59
N ILE A 34 -0.49 -17.97 -1.52
CA ILE A 34 -1.62 -17.04 -1.63
C ILE A 34 -2.49 -17.07 -0.36
N PRO A 35 -2.89 -18.23 0.20
CA PRO A 35 -3.67 -18.25 1.43
C PRO A 35 -2.95 -17.58 2.61
N VAL A 36 -1.64 -17.74 2.71
CA VAL A 36 -0.85 -17.09 3.77
C VAL A 36 -0.75 -15.59 3.51
N ALA A 37 -0.55 -15.16 2.26
CA ALA A 37 -0.54 -13.74 1.91
C ALA A 37 -1.84 -13.04 2.31
N HIS A 38 -3.00 -13.62 1.98
CA HIS A 38 -4.30 -13.07 2.39
C HIS A 38 -4.46 -12.99 3.91
N ARG A 39 -3.99 -14.00 4.66
CA ARG A 39 -4.03 -13.97 6.13
C ARG A 39 -3.12 -12.90 6.72
N ILE A 40 -1.92 -12.72 6.15
CA ILE A 40 -0.99 -11.68 6.60
C ILE A 40 -1.60 -10.31 6.34
N ILE A 41 -2.13 -10.08 5.14
CA ILE A 41 -2.77 -8.81 4.80
C ILE A 41 -3.93 -8.58 5.77
N ALA A 42 -4.90 -9.49 5.85
CA ALA A 42 -6.08 -9.32 6.72
C ALA A 42 -5.77 -9.20 8.22
N GLY A 43 -4.64 -9.75 8.69
CA GLY A 43 -4.24 -9.73 10.09
C GLY A 43 -3.27 -8.60 10.46
N ALA A 44 -2.76 -7.85 9.48
CA ALA A 44 -1.83 -6.75 9.72
C ALA A 44 -2.56 -5.41 9.81
N ASP A 45 -2.07 -4.52 10.67
CA ASP A 45 -2.51 -3.13 10.72
C ASP A 45 -1.94 -2.31 9.56
N ILE A 46 -0.66 -2.55 9.23
CA ILE A 46 0.10 -1.83 8.20
C ILE A 46 0.76 -2.82 7.26
N ILE A 47 0.76 -2.50 5.97
CA ILE A 47 1.57 -3.17 4.95
C ILE A 47 2.54 -2.18 4.31
N ILE A 48 3.80 -2.61 4.11
CA ILE A 48 4.86 -1.77 3.56
C ILE A 48 5.15 -2.20 2.12
N MET A 49 5.14 -1.26 1.18
CA MET A 49 5.40 -1.50 -0.25
C MET A 49 6.52 -0.59 -0.76
N PRO A 50 7.79 -0.95 -0.52
CA PRO A 50 8.93 -0.12 -0.90
C PRO A 50 9.38 -0.35 -2.35
N SER A 51 8.43 -0.61 -3.26
CA SER A 51 8.70 -0.92 -4.66
C SER A 51 9.47 0.22 -5.33
N ARG A 52 10.54 -0.09 -6.06
CA ARG A 52 11.27 0.89 -6.89
C ARG A 52 10.42 1.32 -8.08
N PHE A 53 9.63 0.39 -8.60
CA PHE A 53 8.70 0.57 -9.71
C PHE A 53 7.52 -0.38 -9.52
N GLU A 54 6.30 0.10 -9.73
CA GLU A 54 5.07 -0.67 -9.54
C GLU A 54 4.02 -0.26 -10.59
N PRO A 55 3.84 -1.01 -11.70
CA PRO A 55 2.99 -0.59 -12.80
C PRO A 55 1.50 -0.84 -12.55
N CYS A 56 1.14 -1.83 -11.71
CA CYS A 56 -0.25 -2.24 -11.50
C CYS A 56 -0.68 -2.10 -10.04
N GLY A 57 0.18 -2.49 -9.09
CA GLY A 57 -0.09 -2.36 -7.66
C GLY A 57 -1.42 -3.01 -7.27
N LEU A 58 -1.44 -4.34 -7.11
CA LEU A 58 -2.64 -5.02 -6.59
C LEU A 58 -2.62 -5.11 -5.06
N ASN A 59 -1.44 -5.12 -4.46
CA ASN A 59 -1.30 -5.34 -3.02
C ASN A 59 -1.93 -4.21 -2.20
N GLN A 60 -1.82 -2.94 -2.64
CA GLN A 60 -2.45 -1.82 -1.93
C GLN A 60 -3.97 -1.87 -2.03
N LEU A 61 -4.51 -2.41 -3.12
CA LEU A 61 -5.95 -2.61 -3.29
C LEU A 61 -6.46 -3.66 -2.32
N TYR A 62 -5.78 -4.79 -2.22
CA TYR A 62 -6.12 -5.82 -1.23
C TYR A 62 -6.00 -5.28 0.20
N ALA A 63 -4.92 -4.58 0.51
CA ALA A 63 -4.70 -4.00 1.83
C ALA A 63 -5.85 -3.09 2.24
N MET A 64 -6.20 -2.12 1.38
CA MET A 64 -7.32 -1.21 1.64
C MET A 64 -8.65 -1.95 1.79
N ALA A 65 -8.92 -2.97 0.95
CA ALA A 65 -10.13 -3.79 1.06
C ALA A 65 -10.22 -4.57 2.38
N TYR A 66 -9.08 -4.97 2.96
CA TYR A 66 -9.01 -5.62 4.27
C TYR A 66 -8.95 -4.63 5.46
N GLY A 67 -8.87 -3.32 5.22
CA GLY A 67 -8.66 -2.32 6.26
C GLY A 67 -7.23 -2.24 6.78
N THR A 68 -6.28 -2.88 6.08
CA THR A 68 -4.85 -2.78 6.35
C THR A 68 -4.30 -1.54 5.65
N ILE A 69 -3.63 -0.67 6.38
CA ILE A 69 -3.23 0.62 5.85
C ILE A 69 -1.90 0.50 5.08
N PRO A 70 -1.85 0.92 3.80
CA PRO A 70 -0.63 0.87 3.03
C PRO A 70 0.32 2.03 3.38
N VAL A 71 1.60 1.70 3.52
CA VAL A 71 2.73 2.63 3.49
C VAL A 71 3.59 2.30 2.28
N ALA A 72 3.67 3.18 1.29
CA ALA A 72 4.21 2.83 -0.03
C ALA A 72 5.17 3.89 -0.60
N HIS A 73 6.10 3.47 -1.44
CA HIS A 73 6.89 4.43 -2.23
C HIS A 73 5.98 5.07 -3.30
N ALA A 74 6.04 6.40 -3.46
CA ALA A 74 5.21 7.17 -4.38
C ALA A 74 5.61 6.99 -5.86
N THR A 75 5.43 5.78 -6.39
CA THR A 75 5.78 5.39 -7.76
C THR A 75 4.64 4.65 -8.46
N GLY A 76 4.47 4.87 -9.77
CA GLY A 76 3.47 4.21 -10.61
C GLY A 76 2.08 4.17 -9.97
N GLY A 77 1.44 3.00 -10.02
CA GLY A 77 0.07 2.81 -9.52
C GLY A 77 -0.10 3.02 -8.01
N LEU A 78 0.97 2.97 -7.21
CA LEU A 78 0.89 3.22 -5.76
C LEU A 78 0.54 4.69 -5.49
N ARG A 79 1.17 5.61 -6.23
CA ARG A 79 0.92 7.05 -6.12
C ARG A 79 -0.50 7.42 -6.56
N ASP A 80 -1.02 6.74 -7.58
CA ASP A 80 -2.34 7.04 -8.13
C ASP A 80 -3.48 6.46 -7.28
N THR A 81 -3.17 5.51 -6.39
CA THR A 81 -4.17 4.75 -5.63
C THR A 81 -4.23 5.16 -4.15
N ILE A 82 -3.10 5.51 -3.54
CA ILE A 82 -3.01 5.80 -2.10
C ILE A 82 -3.08 7.32 -1.91
N GLU A 83 -4.08 7.77 -1.16
CA GLU A 83 -4.21 9.17 -0.76
C GLU A 83 -3.51 9.36 0.59
N ASP A 84 -2.53 10.26 0.64
CA ASP A 84 -1.79 10.56 1.87
C ASP A 84 -2.70 11.05 2.99
N PHE A 85 -2.51 10.48 4.18
CA PHE A 85 -3.28 10.87 5.35
C PHE A 85 -2.98 12.32 5.74
N ASN A 86 -4.03 13.15 5.74
CA ASN A 86 -3.98 14.53 6.20
C ASN A 86 -4.90 14.72 7.42
N PRO A 87 -4.34 14.86 8.63
CA PRO A 87 -5.12 15.05 9.86
C PRO A 87 -5.82 16.42 9.92
N PHE A 88 -5.40 17.39 9.11
CA PHE A 88 -5.95 18.75 9.06
C PHE A 88 -7.01 18.96 7.97
N ALA A 89 -7.35 17.91 7.21
CA ALA A 89 -8.41 17.98 6.22
C ALA A 89 -9.77 18.33 6.88
N LYS A 90 -10.69 18.93 6.11
CA LYS A 90 -12.01 19.34 6.64
C LYS A 90 -12.75 18.14 7.26
N GLY A 91 -12.83 18.12 8.59
CA GLY A 91 -13.43 17.04 9.38
C GLY A 91 -12.59 16.77 10.63
N LYS A 92 -13.20 16.18 11.67
CA LYS A 92 -12.49 15.93 12.95
C LYS A 92 -11.47 14.78 12.89
N LEU A 93 -11.51 13.93 11.86
CA LEU A 93 -10.79 12.65 11.78
C LEU A 93 -9.88 12.53 10.55
N GLY A 94 -9.50 13.67 9.96
CA GLY A 94 -8.64 13.75 8.77
C GLY A 94 -9.24 13.14 7.50
N ALA A 95 -8.42 13.08 6.44
CA ALA A 95 -8.72 12.47 5.14
C ALA A 95 -7.52 11.65 4.63
N GLY A 96 -7.73 10.85 3.58
CA GLY A 96 -6.71 9.95 3.01
C GLY A 96 -6.99 8.47 3.32
N THR A 97 -6.17 7.60 2.74
CA THR A 97 -6.28 6.12 2.78
C THR A 97 -4.98 5.41 3.15
N GLY A 98 -3.86 6.14 3.27
CA GLY A 98 -2.60 5.58 3.75
C GLY A 98 -1.48 6.61 3.78
N TRP A 99 -0.24 6.15 3.60
CA TRP A 99 0.92 7.02 3.46
C TRP A 99 1.75 6.62 2.26
N THR A 100 2.22 7.62 1.54
CA THR A 100 3.26 7.49 0.53
C THR A 100 4.52 8.20 0.97
N TYR A 101 5.66 7.77 0.45
CA TYR A 101 6.96 8.42 0.71
C TYR A 101 7.75 8.60 -0.58
N SER A 102 8.58 9.64 -0.60
CA SER A 102 9.53 9.95 -1.67
C SER A 102 10.60 10.90 -1.11
N PRO A 103 11.88 10.77 -1.49
CA PRO A 103 12.47 9.82 -2.45
C PRO A 103 12.57 8.39 -1.88
N ASN A 104 12.92 7.39 -2.73
CA ASN A 104 13.11 6.00 -2.30
C ASN A 104 14.37 5.80 -1.44
N THR A 105 14.32 6.30 -0.22
CA THR A 105 15.40 6.31 0.76
C THR A 105 14.93 5.67 2.05
N VAL A 106 15.87 5.19 2.86
CA VAL A 106 15.55 4.55 4.15
C VAL A 106 14.90 5.56 5.08
N GLU A 107 15.40 6.79 5.08
CA GLU A 107 14.95 7.90 5.92
C GLU A 107 13.50 8.28 5.61
N ALA A 108 13.14 8.37 4.32
CA ALA A 108 11.78 8.67 3.91
C ALA A 108 10.81 7.52 4.25
N LEU A 109 11.23 6.27 4.07
CA LEU A 109 10.44 5.11 4.46
C LEU A 109 10.19 5.09 5.98
N LEU A 110 11.24 5.27 6.78
CA LEU A 110 11.13 5.30 8.24
C LEU A 110 10.23 6.43 8.72
N SER A 111 10.37 7.63 8.17
CA SER A 111 9.50 8.76 8.48
C SER A 111 8.02 8.46 8.21
N ALA A 112 7.69 7.83 7.08
CA ALA A 112 6.33 7.42 6.77
C ALA A 112 5.81 6.33 7.73
N CYS A 113 6.65 5.35 8.07
CA CYS A 113 6.31 4.34 9.07
C CYS A 113 6.08 4.94 10.46
N ASP A 114 6.91 5.88 10.89
CA ASP A 114 6.78 6.55 12.19
C ASP A 114 5.49 7.37 12.27
N ASN A 115 5.12 8.08 11.20
CA ASN A 115 3.85 8.80 11.12
C ASN A 115 2.64 7.85 11.22
N ALA A 116 2.69 6.73 10.49
CA ALA A 116 1.65 5.71 10.54
C ALA A 116 1.53 5.08 11.93
N LEU A 117 2.65 4.68 12.54
CA LEU A 117 2.70 4.11 13.89
C LEU A 117 2.25 5.10 14.96
N THR A 118 2.60 6.38 14.84
CA THR A 118 2.16 7.44 15.76
C THR A 118 0.65 7.63 15.68
N THR A 119 0.09 7.59 14.48
CA THR A 119 -1.37 7.67 14.29
C THR A 119 -2.06 6.43 14.86
N TYR A 120 -1.53 5.24 14.58
CA TYR A 120 -2.04 3.98 15.12
C TYR A 120 -2.07 3.94 16.65
N ARG A 121 -0.99 4.38 17.30
CA ARG A 121 -0.82 4.31 18.77
C ARG A 121 -1.52 5.42 19.53
N SER A 122 -1.57 6.63 18.98
CA SER A 122 -1.98 7.82 19.73
C SER A 122 -3.31 8.40 19.25
N HIS A 123 -3.82 8.00 18.08
CA HIS A 123 -4.99 8.60 17.44
C HIS A 123 -5.98 7.54 16.94
N HIS A 124 -6.43 6.65 17.83
CA HIS A 124 -7.30 5.51 17.49
C HIS A 124 -8.54 5.88 16.67
N GLU A 125 -9.25 6.97 17.00
CA GLU A 125 -10.42 7.40 16.21
C GLU A 125 -10.06 7.78 14.78
N SER A 126 -8.91 8.45 14.59
CA SER A 126 -8.41 8.80 13.26
C SER A 126 -7.97 7.55 12.49
N TRP A 127 -7.37 6.58 13.17
CA TRP A 127 -6.99 5.30 12.57
C TRP A 127 -8.20 4.51 12.10
N THR A 128 -9.21 4.34 12.94
CA THR A 128 -10.45 3.64 12.56
C THR A 128 -11.13 4.33 11.37
N ALA A 129 -11.19 5.67 11.37
CA ALA A 129 -11.73 6.41 10.24
C ALA A 129 -10.90 6.21 8.96
N LEU A 130 -9.57 6.14 9.08
CA LEU A 130 -8.65 5.83 7.98
C LEU A 130 -8.92 4.43 7.39
N GLN A 131 -9.09 3.42 8.24
CA GLN A 131 -9.42 2.06 7.82
C GLN A 131 -10.77 2.01 7.09
N VAL A 132 -11.80 2.64 7.65
CA VAL A 132 -13.14 2.68 7.02
C VAL A 132 -13.09 3.38 5.67
N ARG A 133 -12.36 4.49 5.54
CA ARG A 133 -12.17 5.17 4.25
C ARG A 133 -11.44 4.30 3.23
N ALA A 134 -10.38 3.61 3.64
CA ALA A 134 -9.66 2.69 2.79
C ALA A 134 -10.57 1.56 2.28
N MET A 135 -11.35 0.93 3.18
CA MET A 135 -12.28 -0.14 2.84
C MET A 135 -13.46 0.31 1.97
N SER A 136 -13.84 1.59 2.08
CA SER A 136 -14.97 2.16 1.33
C SER A 136 -14.59 2.61 -0.09
N GLN A 137 -13.32 2.51 -0.49
CA GLN A 137 -12.90 2.81 -1.85
C GLN A 137 -13.56 1.82 -2.83
N ASP A 138 -14.14 2.34 -3.91
CA ASP A 138 -14.54 1.49 -5.04
C ASP A 138 -13.27 1.07 -5.79
N LEU A 139 -12.81 -0.15 -5.56
CA LEU A 139 -11.63 -0.74 -6.22
C LEU A 139 -12.03 -1.80 -7.25
N SER A 140 -13.27 -1.72 -7.76
CA SER A 140 -13.81 -2.69 -8.69
C SER A 140 -13.24 -2.51 -10.12
N TRP A 141 -13.24 -3.60 -10.88
CA TRP A 141 -12.95 -3.57 -12.31
C TRP A 141 -13.92 -2.67 -13.09
N ASN A 142 -15.15 -2.47 -12.60
CA ASN A 142 -16.11 -1.55 -13.22
C ASN A 142 -15.63 -0.10 -13.15
N ARG A 143 -14.99 0.31 -12.05
CA ARG A 143 -14.36 1.64 -11.95
C ARG A 143 -13.23 1.78 -12.97
N ALA A 144 -12.35 0.78 -13.07
CA ALA A 144 -11.26 0.79 -14.04
C ALA A 144 -11.80 0.83 -15.49
N ALA A 145 -12.85 0.07 -15.79
CA ALA A 145 -13.48 0.05 -17.11
C ALA A 145 -14.03 1.42 -17.52
N LYS A 146 -14.68 2.16 -16.61
CA LYS A 146 -15.16 3.53 -16.86
C LYS A 146 -14.04 4.49 -17.26
N GLN A 147 -12.86 4.37 -16.63
CA GLN A 147 -11.69 5.17 -16.99
C GLN A 147 -11.22 4.85 -18.41
N TRP A 148 -11.21 3.58 -18.78
CA TRP A 148 -10.88 3.15 -20.14
C TRP A 148 -11.91 3.59 -21.19
N GLU A 149 -13.22 3.52 -20.89
CA GLU A 149 -14.29 4.00 -21.76
C GLU A 149 -14.12 5.49 -22.09
N GLN A 150 -13.71 6.30 -21.12
CA GLN A 150 -13.42 7.71 -21.32
C GLN A 150 -12.24 7.92 -22.26
N VAL A 151 -11.15 7.18 -22.07
CA VAL A 151 -9.97 7.22 -22.96
C VAL A 151 -10.33 6.80 -24.39
N PHE A 152 -11.10 5.72 -24.55
CA PHE A 152 -11.58 5.30 -25.87
C PHE A 152 -12.52 6.31 -26.53
N THR A 153 -13.28 7.07 -25.74
CA THR A 153 -14.13 8.15 -26.25
C THR A 153 -13.28 9.29 -26.79
N TRP A 154 -12.25 9.73 -26.05
CA TRP A 154 -11.31 10.76 -26.52
C TRP A 154 -10.57 10.34 -27.79
N ALA A 155 -10.06 9.11 -27.83
CA ALA A 155 -9.35 8.59 -29.00
C ALA A 155 -10.20 8.52 -30.28
N LYS A 156 -11.54 8.52 -30.15
CA LYS A 156 -12.47 8.57 -31.30
C LYS A 156 -12.77 10.00 -31.77
N ILE A 157 -12.58 11.00 -30.90
CA ILE A 157 -12.83 12.41 -31.21
C ILE A 157 -11.64 13.00 -31.95
N ASP A 158 -10.42 12.60 -31.58
CA ASP A 158 -9.22 13.05 -32.26
C ASP A 158 -9.12 12.43 -33.67
N PRO A 159 -8.85 13.23 -34.71
CA PRO A 159 -8.58 12.69 -36.03
C PRO A 159 -7.38 11.74 -35.96
N ALA A 160 -7.46 10.62 -36.68
CA ALA A 160 -6.34 9.69 -36.76
C ALA A 160 -5.08 10.47 -37.20
N TYR A 161 -3.95 10.22 -36.52
CA TYR A 161 -2.66 10.74 -36.92
C TYR A 161 -2.34 10.24 -38.34
N CYS A 162 -2.70 11.04 -39.34
CA CYS A 162 -2.24 10.87 -40.72
C CYS A 162 -0.84 11.49 -40.78
N GLY A 163 0.18 10.66 -40.61
CA GLY A 163 1.57 11.01 -40.95
C GLY A 163 1.78 11.14 -42.43
#